data_AF-A0A7S1GH28-F1
#
_entry.id   AF-A0A7S1GH28-F1
#
_cell.length_a   1.000
_cell.length_b   1.000
_cell.length_c   1.000
_cell.angle_alpha   90.00
_cell.angle_beta   90.00
_cell.angle_gamma   90.00
#
_symmetry.space_group_name_H-M   'P 1'
#
loop_
_entity.id
_entity.type
_entity.pdbx_description
1 polymer ?
#
loop_
_entity_poly.entity_id
_entity_poly.type
_entity_poly.pdbx_seq_one_letter_code
_entity_poly.pdbx_strand_id
1 'polypeptide(L)'
;HSQLNDGNIVLLTCLGISSVGELLNCSVYDLAAKAAIELGADKFICFTGKDVRKLGLPHYLPLEEAKLQIASRTLGCCSNIVSYENRDASETAAIAQIEPLFGSGSNIVFDLDTWSDMEIPFEIISGIVVCHHDISRSHLVDFEEDGALLLELYSRDGISGVCMIASDIYQGIRQARYEDVPQVSQLLQSFVSLGYELPCAIVNLGSYMDKVMVLERDGDVLACAMYSVLGTGLDEKLVVEINALIVSESHRNNGFGDSMLDYMEQDLRRKNVGLVVIVPTTGSSDWFVDRGFEYQGLANQSMVLPEERRHGYKEFAKLYSKSIVDIDSSLADLPAGRRIGF
;
A
#
# COMPACT_ATOMS: atom_id res chain seq x y z
N HIS A 1 -31.46 6.85 -10.52
CA HIS A 1 -30.79 6.20 -11.67
C HIS A 1 -31.33 6.56 -13.06
N SER A 2 -32.64 6.76 -13.29
CA SER A 2 -33.18 7.01 -14.66
C SER A 2 -32.43 8.10 -15.46
N GLN A 3 -32.19 9.27 -14.87
CA GLN A 3 -31.49 10.37 -15.54
C GLN A 3 -30.04 10.01 -15.92
N LEU A 4 -29.34 9.26 -15.07
CA LEU A 4 -27.97 8.82 -15.34
C LEU A 4 -27.94 7.78 -16.47
N ASN A 5 -28.93 6.89 -16.52
CA ASN A 5 -29.05 5.90 -17.60
C ASN A 5 -29.31 6.55 -18.97
N ASP A 6 -29.93 7.73 -18.99
CA ASP A 6 -30.16 8.52 -20.21
C ASP A 6 -28.91 9.33 -20.64
N GLY A 7 -27.80 9.22 -19.88
CA GLY A 7 -26.56 9.96 -20.15
C GLY A 7 -26.58 11.42 -19.69
N ASN A 8 -27.55 11.81 -18.86
CA ASN A 8 -27.65 13.19 -18.36
C ASN A 8 -26.74 13.42 -17.15
N ILE A 9 -26.23 14.65 -17.05
CA ILE A 9 -25.58 15.16 -15.84
C ILE A 9 -26.69 15.61 -14.87
N VAL A 10 -26.67 15.06 -13.65
CA VAL A 10 -27.64 15.41 -12.61
C VAL A 10 -27.04 16.44 -11.67
N LEU A 11 -27.69 17.60 -11.58
CA LEU A 11 -27.34 18.65 -10.62
C LEU A 11 -28.30 18.57 -9.43
N LEU A 12 -27.74 18.35 -8.24
CA LEU A 12 -28.49 18.35 -6.98
C LEU A 12 -28.31 19.67 -6.25
N THR A 13 -29.41 20.27 -5.81
CA THR A 13 -29.39 21.42 -4.91
C THR A 13 -29.25 20.97 -3.47
N CYS A 14 -28.62 21.77 -2.61
CA CYS A 14 -28.50 21.52 -1.17
C CYS A 14 -29.79 21.86 -0.40
N LEU A 15 -30.94 21.52 -0.99
CA LEU A 15 -32.27 21.78 -0.44
C LEU A 15 -33.03 20.46 -0.30
N GLY A 16 -33.44 20.16 0.91
CA GLY A 16 -34.33 19.05 1.23
C GLY A 16 -35.77 19.53 1.40
N ILE A 17 -36.74 18.67 1.11
CA ILE A 17 -38.16 18.93 1.40
C ILE A 17 -38.62 17.92 2.45
N SER A 18 -39.16 18.40 3.57
CA SER A 18 -39.72 17.54 4.62
C SER A 18 -41.03 16.90 4.18
N SER A 19 -41.48 15.85 4.88
CA SER A 19 -42.78 15.22 4.63
C SER A 19 -43.97 16.15 4.80
N VAL A 20 -43.78 17.29 5.49
CA VAL A 20 -44.78 18.35 5.70
C VAL A 20 -44.71 19.42 4.60
N GLY A 21 -43.69 19.38 3.74
CA GLY A 21 -43.50 20.33 2.63
C GLY A 21 -42.63 21.54 2.96
N GLU A 22 -41.89 21.50 4.08
CA GLU A 22 -40.95 22.57 4.44
C GLU A 22 -39.62 22.41 3.71
N LEU A 23 -39.04 23.52 3.26
CA LEU A 23 -37.70 23.56 2.67
C LEU A 23 -36.65 23.64 3.77
N LEU A 24 -35.71 22.71 3.74
CA LEU A 24 -34.60 22.61 4.69
C LEU A 24 -33.28 22.79 3.94
N ASN A 25 -32.33 23.48 4.58
CA ASN A 25 -30.97 23.58 4.09
C ASN A 25 -30.22 22.29 4.48
N CYS A 26 -29.60 21.64 3.51
CA CYS A 26 -28.78 20.44 3.73
C CYS A 26 -27.30 20.80 3.58
N SER A 27 -26.45 20.15 4.38
CA SER A 27 -25.01 20.21 4.15
C SER A 27 -24.66 19.61 2.79
N VAL A 28 -23.76 20.28 2.06
CA VAL A 28 -23.26 19.82 0.76
C VAL A 28 -22.57 18.46 0.92
N TYR A 29 -21.75 18.31 1.96
CA TYR A 29 -20.94 17.11 2.20
C TYR A 29 -21.82 15.91 2.53
N ASP A 30 -22.81 16.09 3.40
CA ASP A 30 -23.74 15.02 3.81
C ASP A 30 -24.60 14.57 2.63
N LEU A 31 -25.16 15.53 1.88
CA LEU A 31 -25.97 15.24 0.70
C LEU A 31 -25.14 14.52 -0.36
N ALA A 32 -23.92 14.99 -0.64
CA ALA A 32 -23.03 14.39 -1.63
C ALA A 32 -22.60 12.99 -1.21
N ALA A 33 -22.21 12.80 0.05
CA ALA A 33 -21.78 11.51 0.58
C ALA A 33 -22.94 10.50 0.58
N LYS A 34 -24.13 10.90 1.04
CA LYS A 34 -25.33 10.06 1.03
C LYS A 34 -25.74 9.68 -0.39
N ALA A 35 -25.74 10.66 -1.31
CA ALA A 35 -26.04 10.41 -2.72
C ALA A 35 -25.03 9.44 -3.35
N ALA A 36 -23.73 9.61 -3.08
CA ALA A 36 -22.70 8.74 -3.62
C ALA A 36 -22.88 7.29 -3.14
N ILE A 37 -23.10 7.09 -1.84
CA ILE A 37 -23.30 5.75 -1.24
C ILE A 37 -24.58 5.11 -1.77
N GLU A 38 -25.71 5.82 -1.78
CA GLU A 38 -26.98 5.30 -2.31
C GLU A 38 -26.93 5.00 -3.80
N LEU A 39 -26.13 5.75 -4.56
CA LEU A 39 -25.92 5.51 -5.97
C LEU A 39 -24.94 4.36 -6.25
N GLY A 40 -24.18 3.91 -5.26
CA GLY A 40 -23.08 2.96 -5.44
C GLY A 40 -21.99 3.52 -6.36
N ALA A 41 -21.62 4.78 -6.17
CA ALA A 41 -20.63 5.44 -7.02
C ALA A 41 -19.23 4.82 -6.85
N ASP A 42 -18.51 4.62 -7.97
CA ASP A 42 -17.13 4.09 -7.94
C ASP A 42 -16.13 5.11 -7.37
N LYS A 43 -16.38 6.40 -7.60
CA LYS A 43 -15.52 7.52 -7.21
C LYS A 43 -16.32 8.65 -6.57
N PHE A 44 -15.83 9.15 -5.46
CA PHE A 44 -16.27 10.39 -4.84
C PHE A 44 -15.21 11.48 -5.09
N ILE A 45 -15.63 12.70 -5.47
CA ILE A 45 -14.69 13.79 -5.75
C ILE A 45 -15.14 15.00 -4.95
N CYS A 46 -14.24 15.51 -4.10
CA CYS A 46 -14.46 16.67 -3.28
C CYS A 46 -13.47 17.78 -3.67
N PHE A 47 -13.97 18.96 -3.98
CA PHE A 47 -13.12 20.12 -4.22
C PHE A 47 -12.71 20.74 -2.89
N THR A 48 -11.40 20.95 -2.73
CA THR A 48 -10.77 21.40 -1.50
C THR A 48 -10.08 22.74 -1.70
N GLY A 49 -9.92 23.50 -0.62
CA GLY A 49 -9.18 24.76 -0.62
C GLY A 49 -7.89 24.71 0.20
N LYS A 50 -7.38 25.91 0.51
CA LYS A 50 -6.09 26.12 1.19
C LYS A 50 -5.94 25.36 2.52
N ASP A 51 -7.03 25.10 3.23
CA ASP A 51 -6.96 24.48 4.54
C ASP A 51 -6.54 23.00 4.47
N VAL A 52 -7.01 22.27 3.45
CA VAL A 52 -6.54 20.90 3.18
C VAL A 52 -5.11 20.92 2.63
N ARG A 53 -4.79 21.86 1.74
CA ARG A 53 -3.45 21.99 1.16
C ARG A 53 -2.36 22.18 2.21
N LYS A 54 -2.63 22.98 3.26
CA LYS A 54 -1.70 23.21 4.38
C LYS A 54 -1.34 21.93 5.14
N LEU A 55 -2.18 20.89 5.07
CA LEU A 55 -1.93 19.63 5.76
C LEU A 55 -0.86 18.78 5.08
N GLY A 56 -0.48 19.09 3.83
CA GLY A 56 0.57 18.39 3.11
C GLY A 56 0.28 16.89 2.96
N LEU A 57 -0.97 16.54 2.69
CA LEU A 57 -1.38 15.14 2.55
C LEU A 57 -0.62 14.46 1.41
N PRO A 58 -0.26 13.17 1.56
CA PRO A 58 0.31 12.40 0.47
C PRO A 58 -0.71 12.25 -0.68
N HIS A 59 -0.22 11.98 -1.88
CA HIS A 59 -1.09 11.78 -3.03
C HIS A 59 -2.03 10.56 -2.86
N TYR A 60 -1.55 9.51 -2.21
CA TYR A 60 -2.33 8.32 -1.87
C TYR A 60 -2.36 8.13 -0.35
N LEU A 61 -3.56 7.96 0.20
CA LEU A 61 -3.79 7.74 1.62
C LEU A 61 -4.72 6.53 1.81
N PRO A 62 -4.23 5.38 2.31
CA PRO A 62 -5.08 4.25 2.65
C PRO A 62 -6.14 4.63 3.69
N LEU A 63 -7.33 4.04 3.60
CA LEU A 63 -8.44 4.33 4.52
C LEU A 63 -8.06 4.20 6.00
N GLU A 64 -7.30 3.15 6.35
CA GLU A 64 -6.86 2.94 7.73
C GLU A 64 -5.89 4.03 8.22
N GLU A 65 -4.96 4.46 7.38
CA GLU A 65 -4.07 5.59 7.69
C GLU A 65 -4.83 6.91 7.79
N ALA A 66 -5.84 7.11 6.94
CA ALA A 66 -6.70 8.29 6.97
C ALA A 66 -7.48 8.38 8.30
N LYS A 67 -8.08 7.27 8.75
CA LYS A 67 -8.74 7.16 10.05
C LYS A 67 -7.77 7.47 11.20
N LEU A 68 -6.56 6.91 11.16
CA LEU A 68 -5.54 7.15 12.18
C LEU A 68 -5.11 8.63 12.24
N GLN A 69 -4.95 9.28 11.09
CA GLN A 69 -4.64 10.71 11.04
C GLN A 69 -5.73 11.55 11.69
N ILE A 70 -7.01 11.22 11.48
CA ILE A 70 -8.12 11.87 12.18
C ILE A 70 -8.03 11.62 13.69
N ALA A 71 -7.94 10.35 14.10
CA ALA A 71 -7.93 9.99 15.52
C ALA A 71 -6.79 10.69 16.29
N SER A 72 -5.60 10.75 15.69
CA SER A 72 -4.44 11.42 16.28
C SER A 72 -4.63 12.92 16.50
N ARG A 73 -5.42 13.57 15.64
CA ARG A 73 -5.69 15.02 15.71
C ARG A 73 -6.81 15.35 16.67
N THR A 74 -7.88 14.54 16.69
CA THR A 74 -9.02 14.70 17.61
C THR A 74 -8.62 14.51 19.08
N LEU A 75 -7.63 13.65 19.37
CA LEU A 75 -7.27 13.30 20.75
C LEU A 75 -6.33 14.29 21.47
N GLY A 76 -5.95 15.40 20.83
CA GLY A 76 -5.21 16.49 21.50
C GLY A 76 -3.92 16.08 22.22
N CYS A 77 -3.33 14.93 21.88
CA CYS A 77 -2.18 14.35 22.57
C CYS A 77 -1.05 14.05 21.59
N CYS A 78 0.11 14.63 21.91
CA CYS A 78 1.46 14.26 21.51
C CYS A 78 1.92 14.76 20.12
N SER A 79 2.40 16.00 20.14
CA SER A 79 3.66 16.32 19.47
C SER A 79 4.65 15.14 19.58
N ASN A 80 5.14 14.67 18.42
CA ASN A 80 6.03 13.52 18.22
C ASN A 80 5.37 12.14 18.42
N ILE A 81 4.56 11.73 17.45
CA ILE A 81 3.99 10.38 17.29
C ILE A 81 4.66 9.79 16.02
N VAL A 82 5.46 8.71 15.99
CA VAL A 82 5.69 7.57 16.90
C VAL A 82 7.07 6.98 16.60
N SER A 83 7.91 6.73 17.62
CA SER A 83 9.03 5.79 17.51
C SER A 83 8.49 4.36 17.44
N TYR A 84 8.97 3.64 16.42
CA TYR A 84 8.37 2.51 15.69
C TYR A 84 8.06 1.17 16.41
N GLU A 85 7.95 1.10 17.74
CA GLU A 85 7.95 -0.21 18.43
C GLU A 85 6.65 -0.60 19.18
N ASN A 86 5.62 0.26 19.25
CA ASN A 86 4.38 -0.04 20.00
C ASN A 86 3.11 0.57 19.37
N ARG A 87 2.71 0.14 18.15
CA ARG A 87 1.60 0.77 17.37
C ARG A 87 0.21 0.12 17.52
N ASP A 88 0.07 -1.20 17.49
CA ASP A 88 -1.25 -1.79 17.15
C ASP A 88 -2.36 -1.65 18.22
N ALA A 89 -2.02 -1.75 19.52
CA ALA A 89 -3.01 -1.66 20.60
C ALA A 89 -3.53 -0.22 20.82
N SER A 90 -2.68 0.78 20.61
CA SER A 90 -3.04 2.21 20.73
C SER A 90 -3.81 2.70 19.52
N GLU A 91 -3.46 2.20 18.33
CA GLU A 91 -4.12 2.54 17.07
C GLU A 91 -5.54 1.98 16.99
N THR A 92 -5.74 0.72 17.38
CA THR A 92 -7.08 0.10 17.44
C THR A 92 -7.99 0.83 18.45
N ALA A 93 -7.44 1.26 19.59
CA ALA A 93 -8.18 2.04 20.60
C ALA A 93 -8.54 3.45 20.11
N ALA A 94 -7.64 4.09 19.34
CA ALA A 94 -7.90 5.40 18.74
C ALA A 94 -8.95 5.31 17.63
N ILE A 95 -8.89 4.26 16.78
CA ILE A 95 -9.89 3.97 15.74
C ILE A 95 -11.26 3.67 16.38
N ALA A 96 -11.31 2.90 17.46
CA ALA A 96 -12.56 2.60 18.16
C ALA A 96 -13.25 3.84 18.76
N GLN A 97 -12.49 4.89 19.08
CA GLN A 97 -13.05 6.16 19.56
C GLN A 97 -13.67 7.01 18.44
N ILE A 98 -13.20 6.83 17.21
CA ILE A 98 -13.75 7.50 16.02
C ILE A 98 -14.78 6.65 15.27
N GLU A 99 -14.88 5.34 15.53
CA GLU A 99 -15.94 4.47 14.94
C GLU A 99 -17.37 5.02 15.04
N PRO A 100 -17.80 5.65 16.17
CA PRO A 100 -19.13 6.25 16.26
C PRO A 100 -19.39 7.35 15.22
N LEU A 101 -18.33 8.00 14.68
CA LEU A 101 -18.43 9.04 13.66
C LEU A 101 -18.77 8.49 12.27
N PHE A 102 -18.41 7.24 12.01
CA PHE A 102 -18.66 6.57 10.74
C PHE A 102 -19.94 5.73 10.78
N GLY A 103 -20.45 5.44 11.98
CA GLY A 103 -21.64 4.62 12.19
C GLY A 103 -21.38 3.14 11.97
N SER A 104 -22.09 2.28 12.71
CA SER A 104 -22.04 0.83 12.51
C SER A 104 -23.19 0.36 11.60
N GLY A 105 -22.87 -0.21 10.44
CA GLY A 105 -23.84 -0.80 9.51
C GLY A 105 -24.44 0.20 8.50
N SER A 106 -25.70 -0.02 8.08
CA SER A 106 -26.39 0.82 7.06
C SER A 106 -26.92 2.16 7.58
N ASN A 107 -26.81 2.42 8.89
CA ASN A 107 -27.16 3.71 9.49
C ASN A 107 -25.92 4.59 9.55
N ILE A 108 -25.78 5.41 8.51
CA ILE A 108 -24.75 6.44 8.43
C ILE A 108 -25.15 7.59 9.35
N VAL A 109 -24.31 7.89 10.33
CA VAL A 109 -24.51 9.05 11.22
C VAL A 109 -23.65 10.19 10.67
N PHE A 110 -24.23 10.99 9.79
CA PHE A 110 -23.69 12.31 9.46
C PHE A 110 -24.11 13.26 10.57
N ASP A 111 -23.23 13.50 11.53
CA ASP A 111 -23.46 14.49 12.58
C ASP A 111 -22.46 15.64 12.46
N LEU A 112 -22.92 16.71 11.81
CA LEU A 112 -22.18 17.96 11.62
C LEU A 112 -21.70 18.58 12.92
N ASP A 113 -22.46 18.42 14.01
CA ASP A 113 -22.07 18.97 15.31
C ASP A 113 -20.83 18.22 15.80
N THR A 114 -20.84 16.89 15.71
CA THR A 114 -19.67 16.08 16.06
C THR A 114 -18.47 16.34 15.13
N TRP A 115 -18.70 16.62 13.84
CA TRP A 115 -17.62 16.89 12.89
C TRP A 115 -16.97 18.26 13.11
N SER A 116 -17.76 19.26 13.50
CA SER A 116 -17.28 20.62 13.75
C SER A 116 -16.32 20.69 14.94
N ASP A 117 -16.48 19.79 15.91
CA ASP A 117 -15.63 19.72 17.12
C ASP A 117 -14.22 19.17 16.84
N MET A 118 -13.98 18.55 15.67
CA MET A 118 -12.72 17.86 15.40
C MET A 118 -11.60 18.72 14.78
N GLU A 119 -11.85 20.01 14.52
CA GLU A 119 -10.90 20.94 13.86
C GLU A 119 -10.30 20.40 12.54
N ILE A 120 -10.98 19.45 11.88
CA ILE A 120 -10.56 18.85 10.60
C ILE A 120 -11.50 19.33 9.49
N PRO A 121 -10.98 19.67 8.29
CA PRO A 121 -11.81 20.05 7.16
C PRO A 121 -12.86 18.97 6.79
N PHE A 122 -14.10 19.39 6.55
CA PHE A 122 -15.22 18.49 6.23
C PHE A 122 -15.01 17.68 4.94
N GLU A 123 -14.18 18.18 4.03
CA GLU A 123 -13.75 17.51 2.80
C GLU A 123 -13.08 16.16 3.12
N ILE A 124 -12.20 16.13 4.11
CA ILE A 124 -11.46 14.92 4.49
C ILE A 124 -12.39 13.94 5.20
N ILE A 125 -13.21 14.43 6.13
CA ILE A 125 -14.14 13.60 6.91
C ILE A 125 -15.14 12.93 5.97
N SER A 126 -15.77 13.70 5.08
CA SER A 126 -16.71 13.16 4.09
C SER A 126 -16.05 12.13 3.17
N GLY A 127 -14.82 12.38 2.73
CA GLY A 127 -14.06 11.42 1.92
C GLY A 127 -13.79 10.09 2.64
N ILE A 128 -13.45 10.13 3.93
CA ILE A 128 -13.22 8.92 4.74
C ILE A 128 -14.53 8.16 5.01
N VAL A 129 -15.60 8.88 5.36
CA VAL A 129 -16.94 8.28 5.61
C VAL A 129 -17.42 7.55 4.36
N VAL A 130 -17.30 8.19 3.20
CA VAL A 130 -17.69 7.60 1.92
C VAL A 130 -16.89 6.32 1.63
N CYS A 131 -15.57 6.36 1.80
CA CYS A 131 -14.72 5.17 1.62
C CYS A 131 -14.96 4.08 2.66
N HIS A 132 -15.42 4.43 3.87
CA HIS A 132 -15.82 3.47 4.89
C HIS A 132 -17.10 2.71 4.50
N HIS A 133 -17.99 3.34 3.73
CA HIS A 133 -19.23 2.74 3.22
C HIS A 133 -19.09 2.19 1.80
N ASP A 134 -18.01 1.44 1.55
CA ASP A 134 -17.76 0.66 0.32
C ASP A 134 -17.59 1.45 -0.98
N ILE A 135 -17.45 2.78 -0.95
CA ILE A 135 -16.97 3.51 -2.13
C ILE A 135 -15.47 3.28 -2.24
N SER A 136 -15.03 2.83 -3.42
CA SER A 136 -13.65 2.39 -3.61
C SER A 136 -12.65 3.54 -3.40
N ARG A 137 -12.95 4.73 -3.95
CA ARG A 137 -11.99 5.86 -3.97
C ARG A 137 -12.68 7.20 -3.76
N SER A 138 -12.04 8.05 -2.96
CA SER A 138 -12.41 9.45 -2.74
C SER A 138 -11.23 10.35 -3.09
N HIS A 139 -11.45 11.34 -3.95
CA HIS A 139 -10.41 12.27 -4.40
C HIS A 139 -10.65 13.66 -3.84
N LEU A 140 -9.67 14.18 -3.11
CA LEU A 140 -9.62 15.54 -2.58
C LEU A 140 -8.81 16.40 -3.54
N VAL A 141 -9.49 17.23 -4.35
CA VAL A 141 -8.88 17.99 -5.44
C VAL A 141 -8.81 19.47 -5.08
N ASP A 142 -7.61 20.05 -5.00
CA ASP A 142 -7.46 21.51 -4.85
C ASP A 142 -8.03 22.23 -6.08
N PHE A 143 -9.05 23.07 -5.89
CA PHE A 143 -9.67 23.82 -6.98
C PHE A 143 -8.81 25.01 -7.43
N GLU A 144 -7.80 25.43 -6.66
CA GLU A 144 -6.89 26.52 -7.05
C GLU A 144 -5.86 26.08 -8.09
N GLU A 145 -5.58 24.77 -8.19
CA GLU A 145 -4.66 24.21 -9.15
C GLU A 145 -5.34 24.02 -10.52
N ASP A 146 -4.80 24.66 -11.55
CA ASP A 146 -5.39 24.66 -12.89
C ASP A 146 -5.41 23.25 -13.51
N GLY A 147 -6.57 22.83 -13.99
CA GLY A 147 -6.77 21.51 -14.58
C GLY A 147 -6.65 20.34 -13.60
N ALA A 148 -6.67 20.58 -12.27
CA ALA A 148 -6.38 19.54 -11.29
C ALA A 148 -7.27 18.29 -11.42
N LEU A 149 -8.57 18.48 -11.63
CA LEU A 149 -9.50 17.38 -11.86
C LEU A 149 -9.13 16.51 -13.08
N LEU A 150 -8.76 17.15 -14.19
CA LEU A 150 -8.43 16.44 -15.42
C LEU A 150 -7.10 15.70 -15.28
N LEU A 151 -6.12 16.34 -14.65
CA LEU A 151 -4.83 15.73 -14.38
C LEU A 151 -4.98 14.52 -13.45
N GLU A 152 -5.81 14.61 -12.41
CA GLU A 152 -6.09 13.48 -11.52
C GLU A 152 -6.79 12.32 -12.25
N LEU A 153 -7.78 12.61 -13.09
CA LEU A 153 -8.56 11.56 -13.77
C LEU A 153 -7.79 10.87 -14.91
N TYR A 154 -6.80 11.54 -15.51
CA TYR A 154 -6.08 11.04 -16.68
C TYR A 154 -4.57 10.80 -16.44
N SER A 155 -4.03 11.15 -15.27
CA SER A 155 -2.67 10.82 -14.86
C SER A 155 -2.68 9.61 -13.93
N ARG A 156 -1.70 8.71 -14.10
CA ARG A 156 -1.48 7.61 -13.16
C ARG A 156 -0.75 8.08 -11.90
N ASP A 157 0.13 9.05 -12.05
CA ASP A 157 1.01 9.55 -10.98
C ASP A 157 0.38 10.66 -10.15
N GLY A 158 -0.82 11.11 -10.55
CA GLY A 158 -1.51 12.22 -9.91
C GLY A 158 -0.76 13.54 -10.07
N ILE A 159 -1.17 14.51 -9.27
CA ILE A 159 -0.58 15.84 -9.20
C ILE A 159 -0.47 16.30 -7.75
N SER A 160 0.48 17.19 -7.48
CA SER A 160 0.60 17.86 -6.19
C SER A 160 -0.68 18.65 -5.89
N GLY A 161 -1.18 18.54 -4.66
CA GLY A 161 -2.44 19.20 -4.26
C GLY A 161 -3.68 18.33 -4.42
N VAL A 162 -3.52 17.09 -4.90
CA VAL A 162 -4.59 16.08 -4.90
C VAL A 162 -4.24 14.93 -3.98
N CYS A 163 -5.16 14.56 -3.10
CA CYS A 163 -5.05 13.42 -2.21
C CYS A 163 -6.20 12.44 -2.50
N MET A 164 -5.86 11.20 -2.83
CA MET A 164 -6.81 10.11 -2.99
C MET A 164 -6.84 9.25 -1.74
N ILE A 165 -8.01 9.16 -1.12
CA ILE A 165 -8.32 8.21 -0.06
C ILE A 165 -8.89 6.96 -0.72
N ALA A 166 -8.35 5.79 -0.42
CA ALA A 166 -8.85 4.53 -1.00
C ALA A 166 -9.15 3.49 0.07
N SER A 167 -10.27 2.78 -0.10
CA SER A 167 -10.63 1.60 0.69
C SER A 167 -10.01 0.31 0.12
N ASP A 168 -9.63 0.31 -1.15
CA ASP A 168 -9.00 -0.80 -1.86
C ASP A 168 -7.45 -0.76 -1.80
N ILE A 169 -6.80 -1.75 -2.41
CA ILE A 169 -5.34 -1.75 -2.57
C ILE A 169 -5.00 -0.90 -3.81
N TYR A 170 -5.12 0.43 -3.74
CA TYR A 170 -4.70 1.25 -4.89
C TYR A 170 -3.19 1.11 -5.14
N GLN A 171 -2.41 1.08 -4.06
CA GLN A 171 -0.99 0.75 -4.09
C GLN A 171 -0.66 -0.12 -2.88
N GLY A 172 0.02 -1.25 -3.10
CA GLY A 172 0.25 -2.23 -2.05
C GLY A 172 1.22 -3.33 -2.44
N ILE A 173 1.96 -3.83 -1.44
CA ILE A 173 2.71 -5.08 -1.57
C ILE A 173 1.76 -6.21 -1.15
N ARG A 174 1.67 -7.24 -1.98
CA ARG A 174 0.88 -8.44 -1.69
C ARG A 174 1.52 -9.68 -2.30
N GLN A 175 1.00 -10.84 -1.92
CA GLN A 175 1.33 -12.09 -2.59
C GLN A 175 0.80 -12.07 -4.04
N ALA A 176 1.57 -12.64 -4.96
CA ALA A 176 1.21 -12.72 -6.37
C ALA A 176 0.02 -13.66 -6.59
N ARG A 177 -0.83 -13.30 -7.55
CA ARG A 177 -1.97 -14.09 -8.03
C ARG A 177 -1.65 -14.63 -9.42
N TYR A 178 -2.41 -15.63 -9.85
CA TYR A 178 -2.25 -16.22 -11.18
C TYR A 178 -2.45 -15.19 -12.32
N GLU A 179 -3.26 -14.16 -12.07
CA GLU A 179 -3.50 -13.04 -13.00
C GLU A 179 -2.26 -12.16 -13.22
N ASP A 180 -1.32 -12.12 -12.25
CA ASP A 180 -0.11 -11.29 -12.31
C ASP A 180 1.00 -11.95 -13.13
N VAL A 181 0.90 -13.25 -13.44
CA VAL A 181 1.94 -14.04 -14.11
C VAL A 181 2.43 -13.38 -15.41
N PRO A 182 1.56 -12.88 -16.32
CA PRO A 182 2.03 -12.22 -17.53
C PRO A 182 2.83 -10.95 -17.25
N GLN A 183 2.37 -10.12 -16.31
CA GLN A 183 3.01 -8.86 -15.95
C GLN A 183 4.37 -9.08 -15.27
N VAL A 184 4.44 -10.02 -14.32
CA VAL A 184 5.68 -10.40 -13.67
C VAL A 184 6.67 -10.98 -14.69
N SER A 185 6.20 -11.86 -15.59
CA SER A 185 7.03 -12.44 -16.64
C SER A 185 7.59 -11.35 -17.57
N GLN A 186 6.77 -10.37 -17.96
CA GLN A 186 7.21 -9.23 -18.77
C GLN A 186 8.27 -8.39 -18.03
N LEU A 187 8.05 -8.09 -16.74
CA LEU A 187 9.02 -7.38 -15.93
C LEU A 187 10.34 -8.14 -15.86
N LEU A 188 10.32 -9.43 -15.57
CA LEU A 188 11.52 -10.28 -15.53
C LEU A 188 12.26 -10.32 -16.88
N GLN A 189 11.52 -10.49 -17.98
CA GLN A 189 12.09 -10.53 -19.34
C GLN A 189 12.79 -9.22 -19.72
N SER A 190 12.26 -8.07 -19.29
CA SER A 190 12.88 -6.77 -19.56
C SER A 190 14.29 -6.63 -18.96
N PHE A 191 14.57 -7.30 -17.84
CA PHE A 191 15.90 -7.34 -17.25
C PHE A 191 16.79 -8.40 -17.90
N VAL A 192 16.22 -9.53 -18.34
CA VAL A 192 16.98 -10.53 -19.11
C VAL A 192 17.49 -9.94 -20.43
N SER A 193 16.67 -9.14 -21.12
CA SER A 193 17.11 -8.46 -22.36
C SER A 193 18.20 -7.41 -22.12
N LEU A 194 18.25 -6.81 -20.92
CA LEU A 194 19.33 -5.92 -20.48
C LEU A 194 20.62 -6.69 -20.08
N GLY A 195 20.60 -8.02 -20.10
CA GLY A 195 21.76 -8.87 -19.81
C GLY A 195 21.87 -9.31 -18.36
N TYR A 196 20.84 -9.09 -17.53
CA TYR A 196 20.76 -9.66 -16.18
C TYR A 196 20.37 -11.13 -16.26
N GLU A 197 21.12 -12.00 -15.57
CA GLU A 197 20.79 -13.42 -15.51
C GLU A 197 19.85 -13.68 -14.33
N LEU A 198 18.67 -14.21 -14.63
CA LEU A 198 17.74 -14.67 -13.61
C LEU A 198 18.06 -16.12 -13.26
N PRO A 199 18.26 -16.44 -11.98
CA PRO A 199 18.57 -17.80 -11.59
C PRO A 199 17.32 -18.69 -11.60
N CYS A 200 16.11 -18.16 -11.81
CA CYS A 200 14.88 -18.92 -12.01
C CYS A 200 14.48 -18.99 -13.50
N ALA A 201 14.11 -20.18 -13.99
CA ALA A 201 13.50 -20.31 -15.31
C ALA A 201 12.11 -19.65 -15.30
N ILE A 202 11.96 -18.56 -16.04
CA ILE A 202 10.70 -17.80 -16.21
C ILE A 202 9.51 -18.73 -16.57
N VAL A 203 9.81 -19.86 -17.22
CA VAL A 203 8.85 -20.87 -17.69
C VAL A 203 8.04 -21.52 -16.57
N ASN A 204 8.57 -21.65 -15.35
CA ASN A 204 7.90 -22.35 -14.24
C ASN A 204 7.30 -21.41 -13.18
N LEU A 205 7.13 -20.13 -13.49
CA LEU A 205 6.69 -19.11 -12.52
C LEU A 205 5.39 -19.52 -11.80
N GLY A 206 4.46 -20.18 -12.51
CA GLY A 206 3.19 -20.67 -11.94
C GLY A 206 3.35 -21.64 -10.75
N SER A 207 4.42 -22.43 -10.69
CA SER A 207 4.69 -23.34 -9.57
C SER A 207 5.27 -22.65 -8.34
N TYR A 208 5.74 -21.42 -8.48
CA TYR A 208 6.39 -20.66 -7.40
C TYR A 208 5.52 -19.51 -6.88
N MET A 209 4.26 -19.39 -7.31
CA MET A 209 3.35 -18.28 -6.96
C MET A 209 3.32 -17.97 -5.46
N ASP A 210 3.31 -19.00 -4.61
CA ASP A 210 3.26 -18.82 -3.15
C ASP A 210 4.50 -18.07 -2.58
N LYS A 211 5.60 -18.06 -3.34
CA LYS A 211 6.90 -17.47 -2.99
C LYS A 211 7.19 -16.18 -3.77
N VAL A 212 6.21 -15.69 -4.54
CA VAL A 212 6.30 -14.44 -5.30
C VAL A 212 5.47 -13.37 -4.59
N MET A 213 6.08 -12.22 -4.38
CA MET A 213 5.45 -11.01 -3.87
C MET A 213 5.51 -9.94 -4.95
N VAL A 214 4.44 -9.19 -5.10
CA VAL A 214 4.31 -8.13 -6.09
C VAL A 214 3.92 -6.83 -5.40
N LEU A 215 4.52 -5.74 -5.89
CA LEU A 215 4.04 -4.39 -5.63
C LEU A 215 3.07 -4.04 -6.75
N GLU A 216 1.80 -3.95 -6.43
CA GLU A 216 0.74 -3.54 -7.35
C GLU A 216 0.45 -2.05 -7.18
N ARG A 217 0.15 -1.38 -8.30
CA ARG A 217 -0.52 -0.09 -8.33
C ARG A 217 -1.58 -0.09 -9.43
N ASP A 218 -2.84 0.11 -9.05
CA ASP A 218 -3.99 0.15 -9.96
C ASP A 218 -4.04 -1.02 -10.96
N GLY A 219 -3.81 -2.26 -10.48
CA GLY A 219 -3.78 -3.47 -11.32
C GLY A 219 -2.45 -3.73 -12.05
N ASP A 220 -1.56 -2.74 -12.13
CA ASP A 220 -0.25 -2.88 -12.76
C ASP A 220 0.82 -3.33 -11.75
N VAL A 221 1.62 -4.32 -12.10
CA VAL A 221 2.74 -4.80 -11.28
C VAL A 221 3.96 -3.90 -11.50
N LEU A 222 4.31 -3.12 -10.48
CA LEU A 222 5.46 -2.20 -10.51
C LEU A 222 6.76 -2.86 -10.05
N ALA A 223 6.69 -3.81 -9.13
CA ALA A 223 7.85 -4.53 -8.62
C ALA A 223 7.51 -5.98 -8.31
N CYS A 224 8.53 -6.84 -8.34
CA CYS A 224 8.43 -8.26 -8.03
C CYS A 224 9.60 -8.68 -7.13
N ALA A 225 9.30 -9.43 -6.07
CA ALA A 225 10.26 -10.11 -5.23
C ALA A 225 9.95 -11.61 -5.21
N MET A 226 10.98 -12.44 -5.34
CA MET A 226 10.86 -13.89 -5.36
C MET A 226 11.93 -14.53 -4.50
N TYR A 227 11.56 -15.57 -3.77
CA TYR A 227 12.50 -16.35 -2.99
C TYR A 227 12.36 -17.86 -3.21
N SER A 228 13.37 -18.62 -2.80
CA SER A 228 13.37 -20.08 -2.81
C SER A 228 13.95 -20.63 -1.53
N VAL A 229 13.32 -21.69 -1.02
CA VAL A 229 13.79 -22.38 0.18
C VAL A 229 14.92 -23.31 -0.22
N LEU A 230 16.10 -23.13 0.39
CA LEU A 230 17.28 -23.94 0.13
C LEU A 230 17.33 -25.20 1.01
N GLY A 231 16.72 -25.13 2.20
CA GLY A 231 16.65 -26.24 3.15
C GLY A 231 16.52 -25.74 4.59
N THR A 232 16.83 -26.62 5.54
CA THR A 232 16.89 -26.33 6.97
C THR A 232 18.34 -26.17 7.41
N GLY A 233 18.66 -25.07 8.08
CA GLY A 233 19.96 -24.84 8.71
C GLY A 233 20.17 -25.72 9.94
N LEU A 234 21.34 -25.60 10.56
CA LEU A 234 21.71 -26.34 11.77
C LEU A 234 20.79 -26.03 12.96
N ASP A 235 20.18 -24.86 12.97
CA ASP A 235 19.28 -24.38 14.04
C ASP A 235 17.80 -24.77 13.81
N GLU A 236 17.52 -25.76 12.96
CA GLU A 236 16.17 -26.16 12.49
C GLU A 236 15.37 -25.07 11.76
N LYS A 237 15.91 -23.85 11.66
CA LYS A 237 15.32 -22.75 10.91
C LYS A 237 15.54 -22.89 9.41
N LEU A 238 14.60 -22.37 8.64
CA LEU A 238 14.71 -22.41 7.18
C LEU A 238 15.78 -21.43 6.69
N VAL A 239 16.48 -21.85 5.63
CA VAL A 239 17.41 -21.00 4.87
C VAL A 239 16.78 -20.70 3.52
N VAL A 240 16.72 -19.41 3.19
CA VAL A 240 16.03 -18.92 1.99
C VAL A 240 16.97 -18.09 1.13
N GLU A 241 16.89 -18.29 -0.19
CA GLU A 241 17.55 -17.47 -1.19
C GLU A 241 16.57 -16.47 -1.80
N ILE A 242 16.93 -15.19 -1.86
CA ILE A 242 16.22 -14.20 -2.68
C ILE A 242 16.72 -14.35 -4.13
N ASN A 243 15.85 -14.83 -5.01
CA ASN A 243 16.17 -15.09 -6.41
C ASN A 243 16.10 -13.84 -7.27
N ALA A 244 15.11 -12.99 -7.00
CA ALA A 244 14.86 -11.78 -7.76
C ALA A 244 14.24 -10.74 -6.84
N LEU A 245 14.74 -9.51 -6.90
CA LEU A 245 14.14 -8.33 -6.31
C LEU A 245 14.27 -7.23 -7.36
N ILE A 246 13.18 -6.94 -8.04
CA ILE A 246 13.18 -6.11 -9.25
C ILE A 246 12.08 -5.06 -9.15
N VAL A 247 12.44 -3.81 -9.42
CA VAL A 247 11.52 -2.68 -9.54
C VAL A 247 11.56 -2.17 -10.98
N SER A 248 10.39 -1.87 -11.54
CA SER A 248 10.23 -1.26 -12.86
C SER A 248 11.12 -0.01 -12.99
N GLU A 249 11.76 0.14 -14.15
CA GLU A 249 12.76 1.17 -14.39
C GLU A 249 12.22 2.60 -14.20
N SER A 250 10.97 2.83 -14.61
CA SER A 250 10.26 4.10 -14.44
C SER A 250 9.97 4.46 -12.98
N HIS A 251 10.06 3.50 -12.05
CA HIS A 251 9.65 3.63 -10.65
C HIS A 251 10.80 3.38 -9.67
N ARG A 252 12.05 3.36 -10.16
CA ARG A 252 13.24 3.30 -9.28
C ARG A 252 13.41 4.61 -8.50
N ASN A 253 14.18 4.55 -7.41
CA ASN A 253 14.45 5.66 -6.48
C ASN A 253 13.25 6.17 -5.66
N ASN A 254 12.10 5.51 -5.76
CA ASN A 254 10.92 5.78 -4.94
C ASN A 254 10.82 4.85 -3.72
N GLY A 255 11.94 4.40 -3.13
CA GLY A 255 11.93 3.55 -1.93
C GLY A 255 11.27 2.16 -2.08
N PHE A 256 10.67 1.82 -3.23
CA PHE A 256 9.94 0.57 -3.44
C PHE A 256 10.78 -0.69 -3.25
N GLY A 257 12.09 -0.62 -3.55
CA GLY A 257 13.01 -1.72 -3.25
C GLY A 257 13.14 -1.97 -1.74
N ASP A 258 13.17 -0.91 -0.95
CA ASP A 258 13.29 -0.97 0.51
C ASP A 258 12.02 -1.55 1.11
N SER A 259 10.86 -1.02 0.68
CA SER A 259 9.55 -1.53 1.10
C SER A 259 9.37 -3.01 0.76
N MET A 260 9.79 -3.44 -0.44
CA MET A 260 9.71 -4.84 -0.87
C MET A 260 10.62 -5.76 -0.05
N LEU A 261 11.85 -5.32 0.26
CA LEU A 261 12.76 -6.09 1.09
C LEU A 261 12.24 -6.19 2.53
N ASP A 262 11.78 -5.09 3.12
CA ASP A 262 11.20 -5.06 4.46
C ASP A 262 10.00 -6.00 4.57
N TYR A 263 9.07 -5.92 3.61
CA TYR A 263 7.90 -6.79 3.57
C TYR A 263 8.29 -8.26 3.47
N MET A 264 9.24 -8.58 2.60
CA MET A 264 9.76 -9.93 2.45
C MET A 264 10.43 -10.43 3.74
N GLU A 265 11.26 -9.62 4.41
CA GLU A 265 11.87 -10.01 5.68
C GLU A 265 10.82 -10.31 6.76
N GLN A 266 9.74 -9.54 6.82
CA GLN A 266 8.63 -9.81 7.73
C GLN A 266 7.88 -11.11 7.39
N ASP A 267 7.63 -11.37 6.10
CA ASP A 267 7.01 -12.63 5.65
C ASP A 267 7.90 -13.84 5.99
N LEU A 268 9.21 -13.72 5.77
CA LEU A 268 10.19 -14.77 6.08
C LEU A 268 10.33 -15.00 7.59
N ARG A 269 10.28 -13.96 8.42
CA ARG A 269 10.25 -14.07 9.89
C ARG A 269 9.10 -14.97 10.36
N ARG A 270 7.89 -14.76 9.85
CA ARG A 270 6.72 -15.59 10.20
C ARG A 270 6.88 -17.05 9.80
N LYS A 271 7.66 -17.31 8.74
CA LYS A 271 7.96 -18.66 8.25
C LYS A 271 9.12 -19.34 8.99
N ASN A 272 9.57 -18.77 10.11
CA ASN A 272 10.68 -19.27 10.92
C ASN A 272 11.98 -19.45 10.12
N VAL A 273 12.24 -18.48 9.23
CA VAL A 273 13.48 -18.41 8.44
C VAL A 273 14.54 -17.76 9.30
N GLY A 274 15.68 -18.43 9.47
CA GLY A 274 16.79 -17.93 10.29
C GLY A 274 17.87 -17.22 9.49
N LEU A 275 18.02 -17.59 8.20
CA LEU A 275 19.06 -17.07 7.34
C LEU A 275 18.51 -16.78 5.95
N VAL A 276 18.75 -15.56 5.49
CA VAL A 276 18.46 -15.13 4.11
C VAL A 276 19.77 -14.94 3.38
N VAL A 277 19.80 -15.47 2.16
CA VAL A 277 20.98 -15.47 1.30
C VAL A 277 20.62 -14.80 -0.02
N ILE A 278 21.57 -14.07 -0.59
CA ILE A 278 21.41 -13.44 -1.89
C ILE A 278 22.70 -13.48 -2.69
N VAL A 279 22.55 -13.64 -4.01
CA VAL A 279 23.61 -13.49 -5.00
C VAL A 279 23.24 -12.28 -5.88
N PRO A 280 23.60 -11.05 -5.49
CA PRO A 280 23.23 -9.86 -6.25
C PRO A 280 24.00 -9.79 -7.57
N THR A 281 23.38 -9.21 -8.59
CA THR A 281 24.06 -8.91 -9.85
C THR A 281 25.08 -7.78 -9.67
N THR A 282 26.03 -7.69 -10.59
CA THR A 282 27.12 -6.70 -10.56
C THR A 282 26.57 -5.27 -10.44
N GLY A 283 26.97 -4.55 -9.38
CA GLY A 283 26.57 -3.16 -9.15
C GLY A 283 25.44 -2.96 -8.11
N SER A 284 24.74 -4.03 -7.69
CA SER A 284 23.67 -3.92 -6.69
C SER A 284 24.07 -4.38 -5.28
N SER A 285 25.31 -4.84 -5.08
CA SER A 285 25.78 -5.39 -3.80
C SER A 285 25.73 -4.37 -2.66
N ASP A 286 26.11 -3.12 -2.94
CA ASP A 286 26.30 -2.10 -1.91
C ASP A 286 24.97 -1.74 -1.26
N TRP A 287 23.89 -1.73 -2.06
CA TRP A 287 22.52 -1.52 -1.59
C TRP A 287 22.08 -2.55 -0.55
N PHE A 288 22.47 -3.83 -0.71
CA PHE A 288 22.18 -4.88 0.26
C PHE A 288 23.08 -4.77 1.50
N VAL A 289 24.35 -4.41 1.33
CA VAL A 289 25.28 -4.21 2.46
C VAL A 289 24.76 -3.12 3.40
N ASP A 290 24.29 -2.00 2.85
CA ASP A 290 23.69 -0.90 3.62
C ASP A 290 22.45 -1.34 4.42
N ARG A 291 21.78 -2.42 4.00
CA ARG A 291 20.58 -2.99 4.65
C ARG A 291 20.89 -4.20 5.55
N GLY A 292 22.16 -4.40 5.87
CA GLY A 292 22.62 -5.39 6.85
C GLY A 292 22.94 -6.76 6.27
N PHE A 293 23.16 -6.88 4.96
CA PHE A 293 23.68 -8.11 4.37
C PHE A 293 25.22 -8.14 4.44
N GLU A 294 25.76 -9.24 4.96
CA GLU A 294 27.20 -9.45 5.11
C GLU A 294 27.76 -10.32 3.98
N TYR A 295 28.98 -10.01 3.54
CA TYR A 295 29.66 -10.78 2.50
C TYR A 295 30.14 -12.14 3.02
N GLN A 296 29.74 -13.23 2.36
CA GLN A 296 30.04 -14.61 2.73
C GLN A 296 31.00 -15.33 1.78
N GLY A 297 31.61 -14.62 0.83
CA GLY A 297 32.54 -15.20 -0.15
C GLY A 297 31.91 -15.43 -1.53
N LEU A 298 32.44 -16.43 -2.25
CA LEU A 298 31.98 -16.77 -3.60
C LEU A 298 30.82 -17.78 -3.56
N ALA A 299 29.79 -17.55 -4.36
CA ALA A 299 28.58 -18.37 -4.38
C ALA A 299 28.85 -19.82 -4.80
N ASN A 300 29.76 -20.05 -5.77
CA ASN A 300 30.13 -21.38 -6.25
C ASN A 300 30.82 -22.27 -5.20
N GLN A 301 31.44 -21.67 -4.19
CA GLN A 301 32.21 -22.38 -3.15
C GLN A 301 31.45 -22.45 -1.81
N SER A 302 30.34 -21.74 -1.67
CA SER A 302 29.61 -21.66 -0.40
C SER A 302 28.88 -22.96 -0.07
N MET A 303 29.08 -23.45 1.16
CA MET A 303 28.36 -24.63 1.67
C MET A 303 26.89 -24.33 2.01
N VAL A 304 26.49 -23.05 2.03
CA VAL A 304 25.12 -22.62 2.32
C VAL A 304 24.19 -22.87 1.13
N LEU A 305 24.74 -22.84 -0.09
CA LEU A 305 23.99 -23.11 -1.31
C LEU A 305 24.03 -24.60 -1.67
N PRO A 306 22.89 -25.23 -2.02
CA PRO A 306 22.85 -26.59 -2.55
C PRO A 306 23.75 -26.74 -3.79
N GLU A 307 24.29 -27.94 -4.00
CA GLU A 307 25.23 -28.21 -5.11
C GLU A 307 24.65 -27.88 -6.48
N GLU A 308 23.39 -28.24 -6.72
CA GLU A 308 22.68 -27.92 -7.97
C GLU A 308 22.62 -26.41 -8.22
N ARG A 309 22.49 -25.63 -7.14
CA ARG A 309 22.38 -24.18 -7.21
C ARG A 309 23.74 -23.51 -7.41
N ARG A 310 24.79 -24.04 -6.78
CA ARG A 310 26.17 -23.53 -6.91
C ARG A 310 26.68 -23.59 -8.35
N HIS A 311 26.41 -24.68 -9.07
CA HIS A 311 26.84 -24.85 -10.45
C HIS A 311 26.11 -23.92 -11.44
N GLY A 312 24.95 -23.37 -11.05
CA GLY A 312 24.22 -22.41 -11.86
C GLY A 312 24.80 -20.99 -11.84
N TYR A 313 25.67 -20.67 -10.88
CA TYR A 313 26.24 -19.33 -10.72
C TYR A 313 27.63 -19.20 -11.38
N LYS A 314 27.93 -17.99 -11.86
CA LYS A 314 29.24 -17.62 -12.40
C LYS A 314 30.35 -17.76 -11.35
N GLU A 315 31.57 -18.01 -11.80
CA GLU A 315 32.73 -18.25 -10.93
C GLU A 315 33.05 -17.11 -9.95
N PHE A 316 32.71 -15.87 -10.32
CA PHE A 316 32.98 -14.67 -9.53
C PHE A 316 31.73 -14.10 -8.84
N ALA A 317 30.62 -14.83 -8.84
CA ALA A 317 29.40 -14.40 -8.18
C ALA A 317 29.61 -14.31 -6.66
N LYS A 318 29.31 -13.14 -6.10
CA LYS A 318 29.48 -12.85 -4.67
C LYS A 318 28.23 -13.25 -3.90
N LEU A 319 28.41 -13.94 -2.78
CA LEU A 319 27.33 -14.34 -1.88
C LEU A 319 27.25 -13.36 -0.70
N TYR A 320 26.03 -12.97 -0.36
CA TYR A 320 25.76 -12.21 0.85
C TYR A 320 24.68 -12.91 1.68
N SER A 321 24.73 -12.73 3.00
CA SER A 321 23.73 -13.30 3.90
C SER A 321 23.33 -12.31 4.98
N LYS A 322 22.09 -12.43 5.44
CA LYS A 322 21.55 -11.71 6.59
C LYS A 322 20.82 -12.68 7.50
N SER A 323 21.18 -12.69 8.77
CA SER A 323 20.48 -13.45 9.78
C SER A 323 19.19 -12.72 10.15
N ILE A 324 18.08 -13.46 10.17
CA ILE A 324 16.80 -12.94 10.62
C ILE A 324 16.67 -13.25 12.11
N VAL A 325 16.54 -12.20 12.92
CA VAL A 325 16.29 -12.32 14.36
C VAL A 325 14.79 -12.50 14.59
N ASP A 326 14.42 -13.39 15.50
CA ASP A 326 13.02 -13.60 15.88
C ASP A 326 12.49 -12.35 16.61
N ILE A 327 11.22 -12.05 16.40
CA ILE A 327 10.52 -11.01 17.16
C ILE A 327 9.94 -11.68 18.42
N ASP A 328 9.90 -10.96 19.55
CA ASP A 328 9.20 -11.41 20.75
C ASP A 328 7.77 -11.89 20.42
N SER A 329 7.37 -13.00 21.06
CA SER A 329 6.19 -13.80 20.72
C SER A 329 4.85 -13.06 20.71
N SER A 330 4.78 -11.84 21.23
CA SER A 330 3.58 -10.98 21.25
C SER A 330 3.27 -10.28 19.91
N LEU A 331 4.21 -10.27 18.94
CA LEU A 331 4.06 -9.58 17.64
C LEU A 331 3.87 -10.54 16.46
N ALA A 332 3.84 -11.86 16.71
CA ALA A 332 3.79 -12.90 15.69
C ALA A 332 2.44 -13.02 14.96
N ASP A 333 1.34 -12.62 15.61
CA ASP A 333 -0.04 -12.79 15.11
C ASP A 333 -0.53 -11.63 14.21
N LEU A 334 0.29 -10.60 13.99
CA LEU A 334 -0.08 -9.46 13.14
C LEU A 334 0.10 -9.82 11.66
N PRO A 335 -0.88 -9.52 10.77
CA PRO A 335 -0.72 -9.70 9.33
C PRO A 335 0.46 -8.88 8.79
N ALA A 336 1.05 -9.28 7.66
CA ALA A 336 2.10 -8.50 7.02
C ALA A 336 1.58 -7.08 6.78
N GLY A 337 2.12 -6.10 7.51
CA GLY A 337 1.71 -4.72 7.37
C GLY A 337 1.91 -4.31 5.92
N ARG A 338 0.88 -3.68 5.33
CA ARG A 338 1.05 -2.88 4.11
C ARG A 338 2.00 -1.74 4.45
N ARG A 339 3.31 -1.99 4.40
CA ARG A 339 4.30 -0.93 4.54
C ARG A 339 4.48 -0.29 3.16
N ILE A 340 3.55 0.60 2.80
CA ILE A 340 3.83 1.64 1.83
C ILE A 340 3.43 2.96 2.45
N GLY A 341 4.39 3.57 3.12
CA GLY A 341 4.36 4.95 3.55
C GLY A 341 5.80 5.39 3.71
N PHE A 342 6.20 6.38 2.93
CA PHE A 342 7.46 7.11 3.10
C PHE A 342 7.48 7.86 4.42
#